data_AF-A0A7W1YPG8-F1
#
_entry.id   AF-A0A7W1YPG8-F1
#
_cell.length_a   1.000
_cell.length_b   1.000
_cell.length_c   1.000
_cell.angle_alpha   90.00
_cell.angle_beta   90.00
_cell.angle_gamma   90.00
#
_symmetry.space_group_name_H-M   'P 1'
#
loop_
_entity.id
_entity.type
_entity.pdbx_description
1 polymer ?
#
loop_
_entity_poly.entity_id
_entity_poly.type
_entity_poly.pdbx_seq_one_letter_code
_entity_poly.pdbx_strand_id
1 'polypeptide(L)'
;MERQLKGPVVVKLPAIPDVAGLGGAIAGLLAGLAMVIASPILSWLTGIGFWEPVKLIATVFFPRTIMNTPGFMLGPVLVGTALHFVMSAILGMIFGLIFNRLLHMTTAFGMSIQLG
;
A
#
# COMPACT_ATOMS: atom_id res chain seq x y z
N MET A 1 16.91 34.54 -41.58
CA MET A 1 15.99 34.53 -40.42
C MET A 1 15.68 33.07 -40.11
N GLU A 2 16.56 32.39 -39.38
CA GLU A 2 16.46 30.95 -39.09
C GLU A 2 15.77 30.73 -37.73
N ARG A 3 14.67 29.95 -37.74
CA ARG A 3 14.00 29.51 -36.51
C ARG A 3 14.82 28.38 -35.89
N GLN A 4 15.48 28.69 -34.77
CA GLN A 4 16.03 27.71 -33.83
C GLN A 4 14.89 26.85 -33.27
N LEU A 5 14.76 25.61 -33.76
CA LEU A 5 13.85 24.61 -33.22
C LEU A 5 14.38 24.17 -31.85
N LYS A 6 13.69 24.56 -30.77
CA LYS A 6 13.95 24.05 -29.42
C LYS A 6 13.75 22.53 -29.42
N GLY A 7 14.84 21.80 -29.19
CA GLY A 7 14.82 20.34 -29.04
C GLY A 7 13.92 19.89 -27.88
N PRO A 8 13.62 18.58 -27.81
CA PRO A 8 12.73 18.02 -26.80
C PRO A 8 13.25 18.29 -25.38
N VAL A 9 12.37 18.83 -24.53
CA VAL A 9 12.65 19.01 -23.11
C VAL A 9 12.61 17.64 -22.44
N VAL A 10 13.79 17.05 -22.18
CA VAL A 10 13.91 15.81 -21.42
C VAL A 10 13.69 16.12 -19.94
N VAL A 11 12.50 15.82 -19.44
CA VAL A 11 12.20 15.90 -18.00
C VAL A 11 12.89 14.70 -17.32
N LYS A 12 14.03 14.93 -16.66
CA LYS A 12 14.61 13.97 -15.73
C LYS A 12 13.70 13.88 -14.51
N LEU A 13 12.91 12.83 -14.40
CA LEU A 13 12.22 12.50 -13.16
C LEU A 13 13.26 12.30 -12.05
N PRO A 14 13.01 12.80 -10.83
CA PRO A 14 13.91 12.54 -9.71
C PRO A 14 14.02 11.03 -9.50
N ALA A 15 15.24 10.51 -9.54
CA ALA A 15 15.50 9.11 -9.29
C ALA A 15 15.06 8.78 -7.85
N ILE A 16 14.17 7.79 -7.70
CA ILE A 16 13.85 7.24 -6.40
C ILE A 16 15.14 6.61 -5.87
N PRO A 17 15.55 6.91 -4.62
CA PRO A 17 16.77 6.33 -4.06
C PRO A 17 16.69 4.80 -4.11
N ASP A 18 17.75 4.17 -4.61
CA ASP A 18 17.86 2.72 -4.76
C ASP A 18 18.13 2.06 -3.39
N VAL A 19 17.10 2.01 -2.57
CA VAL A 19 17.13 1.36 -1.26
C VAL A 19 16.42 0.02 -1.36
N ALA A 20 17.14 -1.05 -1.00
CA ALA A 20 16.61 -2.41 -1.04
C ALA A 20 15.27 -2.51 -0.29
N GLY A 21 14.22 -2.96 -0.98
CA GLY A 21 12.89 -3.16 -0.42
C GLY A 21 11.98 -1.92 -0.40
N LEU A 22 12.47 -0.72 -0.77
CA LEU A 22 11.67 0.50 -0.80
C LEU A 22 10.50 0.41 -1.80
N GLY A 23 10.76 -0.07 -3.02
CA GLY A 23 9.72 -0.27 -4.03
C GLY A 23 8.64 -1.24 -3.56
N GLY A 24 9.05 -2.31 -2.87
CA GLY A 24 8.13 -3.26 -2.24
C GLY A 24 7.30 -2.62 -1.14
N ALA A 25 7.92 -1.84 -0.25
CA ALA A 25 7.22 -1.14 0.82
C ALA A 25 6.16 -0.15 0.28
N ILE A 26 6.49 0.61 -0.77
CA ILE A 26 5.56 1.52 -1.44
C ILE A 26 4.40 0.75 -2.06
N ALA A 27 4.67 -0.35 -2.78
CA ALA A 27 3.62 -1.20 -3.34
C ALA A 27 2.72 -1.79 -2.24
N GLY A 28 3.31 -2.20 -1.13
CA GLY A 28 2.61 -2.66 0.07
C GLY A 28 1.69 -1.59 0.64
N LEU A 29 2.16 -0.36 0.81
CA LEU A 29 1.34 0.76 1.30
C LEU A 29 0.16 1.06 0.36
N LEU A 30 0.37 1.04 -0.96
CA LEU A 30 -0.70 1.26 -1.95
C LEU A 30 -1.74 0.14 -1.90
N ALA A 31 -1.30 -1.13 -1.81
CA ALA A 31 -2.19 -2.27 -1.63
C ALA A 31 -2.94 -2.20 -0.28
N GLY A 32 -2.24 -1.80 0.78
CA GLY A 32 -2.82 -1.58 2.10
C GLY A 32 -3.90 -0.50 2.09
N LEU A 33 -3.68 0.61 1.37
CA LEU A 33 -4.66 1.68 1.17
C LEU A 33 -5.90 1.18 0.42
N ALA A 34 -5.71 0.43 -0.66
CA ALA A 34 -6.85 -0.17 -1.37
C ALA A 34 -7.67 -1.06 -0.43
N MET A 35 -7.00 -1.87 0.40
CA MET A 35 -7.69 -2.81 1.28
C MET A 35 -8.34 -2.17 2.51
N VAL A 36 -7.76 -1.10 3.06
CA VAL A 36 -8.36 -0.36 4.18
C VAL A 36 -9.64 0.37 3.77
N ILE A 37 -9.84 0.58 2.46
CA ILE A 37 -11.09 1.12 1.90
C ILE A 37 -12.04 -0.02 1.53
N ALA A 38 -11.56 -1.06 0.84
CA ALA A 38 -12.40 -2.16 0.36
C ALA A 38 -13.01 -2.98 1.51
N SER A 39 -12.25 -3.26 2.57
CA SER A 39 -12.72 -4.12 3.66
C SER A 39 -13.86 -3.51 4.50
N PRO A 40 -13.85 -2.21 4.89
CA PRO A 40 -15.01 -1.57 5.50
C PRO A 40 -16.27 -1.62 4.63
N ILE A 41 -16.13 -1.41 3.31
CA ILE A 41 -17.26 -1.47 2.37
C ILE A 41 -17.83 -2.88 2.35
N LEU A 42 -16.98 -3.90 2.16
CA LEU A 42 -17.43 -5.29 2.15
C LEU A 42 -18.08 -5.69 3.47
N SER A 43 -17.48 -5.34 4.60
CA SER A 43 -18.00 -5.61 5.94
C SER A 43 -19.37 -4.95 6.18
N TRP A 44 -19.58 -3.75 5.63
CA TRP A 44 -20.86 -3.08 5.70
C TRP A 44 -21.91 -3.77 4.82
N LEU A 45 -21.55 -4.17 3.60
CA LEU A 45 -22.43 -4.88 2.68
C LEU A 45 -22.84 -6.27 3.20
N THR A 46 -22.02 -6.90 4.05
CA THR A 46 -22.33 -8.18 4.70
C THR A 46 -22.98 -8.05 6.08
N GLY A 47 -23.25 -6.83 6.54
CA GLY A 47 -24.00 -6.56 7.78
C GLY A 47 -23.20 -6.68 9.08
N ILE A 48 -21.87 -6.80 9.03
CA ILE A 48 -21.03 -6.99 10.24
C ILE A 48 -20.58 -5.64 10.83
N GLY A 49 -20.35 -4.64 9.97
CA GLY A 49 -20.17 -3.23 10.36
C GLY A 49 -18.95 -2.59 9.72
N PHE A 50 -19.08 -1.33 9.32
CA PHE A 50 -18.04 -0.62 8.55
C PHE A 50 -16.67 -0.57 9.27
N TRP A 51 -16.67 -0.26 10.57
CA TRP A 51 -15.44 -0.08 11.35
C TRP A 51 -14.91 -1.37 11.96
N GLU A 52 -15.62 -2.50 11.83
CA GLU A 52 -15.18 -3.76 12.42
C GLU A 52 -13.80 -4.23 11.95
N PRO A 53 -13.47 -4.23 10.65
CA PRO A 53 -12.19 -4.79 10.18
C PRO A 53 -10.99 -4.14 10.86
N VAL A 54 -10.99 -2.80 10.95
CA VAL A 54 -9.91 -2.05 11.60
C VAL A 54 -9.94 -2.19 13.12
N LYS A 55 -11.12 -2.28 13.76
CA LYS A 55 -11.20 -2.58 15.20
C LYS A 55 -10.69 -3.98 15.53
N LEU A 56 -10.91 -4.96 14.65
CA LEU A 56 -10.42 -6.32 14.82
C LEU A 56 -8.89 -6.35 14.84
N ILE A 57 -8.23 -5.61 13.95
CA ILE A 57 -6.76 -5.45 13.95
C ILE A 57 -6.28 -4.83 15.27
N ALA A 58 -7.02 -3.85 15.80
CA ALA A 58 -6.67 -3.21 17.06
C ALA A 58 -6.74 -4.15 18.28
N THR A 59 -7.40 -5.31 18.20
CA THR A 59 -7.47 -6.28 19.31
C THR A 59 -6.12 -6.87 19.73
N VAL A 60 -5.05 -6.60 18.97
CA VAL A 60 -3.67 -6.86 19.39
C VAL A 60 -3.29 -6.06 20.64
N PHE A 61 -3.82 -4.83 20.80
CA PHE A 61 -3.54 -3.94 21.92
C PHE A 61 -4.75 -3.59 22.78
N PHE A 62 -5.96 -3.77 22.25
CA PHE A 62 -7.21 -3.49 22.96
C PHE A 62 -7.94 -4.78 23.36
N PRO A 63 -8.70 -4.79 24.47
CA PRO A 63 -9.54 -5.92 24.82
C PRO A 63 -10.56 -6.24 23.72
N ARG A 64 -10.85 -7.52 23.48
CA ARG A 64 -11.84 -7.94 22.45
C ARG A 64 -13.24 -7.34 22.64
N THR A 65 -13.56 -6.83 23.84
CA THR A 65 -14.84 -6.18 24.14
C THR A 65 -15.10 -4.94 23.28
N ILE A 66 -14.08 -4.32 22.67
CA ILE A 66 -14.28 -3.22 21.69
C ILE A 66 -15.11 -3.63 20.47
N MET A 67 -15.17 -4.94 20.17
CA MET A 67 -15.97 -5.47 19.06
C MET A 67 -17.46 -5.49 19.41
N ASN A 68 -17.81 -5.51 20.70
CA ASN A 68 -19.20 -5.47 21.15
C ASN A 68 -19.79 -4.06 21.07
N THR A 69 -18.95 -3.03 20.97
CA THR A 69 -19.39 -1.64 20.79
C THR A 69 -19.55 -1.37 19.29
N PRO A 70 -20.78 -1.20 18.78
CA PRO A 70 -21.01 -0.93 17.38
C PRO A 70 -20.48 0.46 16.99
N GLY A 71 -20.16 0.62 15.70
CA GLY A 71 -19.75 1.92 15.15
C GLY A 71 -18.29 2.29 15.40
N PHE A 72 -18.02 3.59 15.26
CA PHE A 72 -16.68 4.19 15.28
C PHE A 72 -16.16 4.35 16.70
N MET A 73 -14.90 3.97 16.92
CA MET A 73 -14.17 4.23 18.15
C MET A 73 -12.78 4.75 17.79
N LEU A 74 -12.50 6.01 18.11
CA LEU A 74 -11.29 6.70 17.63
C LEU A 74 -10.00 5.93 17.94
N GLY A 75 -9.80 5.51 19.20
CA GLY A 75 -8.59 4.80 19.61
C GLY A 75 -8.36 3.50 18.83
N PRO A 76 -9.29 2.54 18.89
CA PRO A 76 -9.20 1.31 18.11
C PRO A 76 -9.09 1.52 16.59
N VAL A 77 -9.88 2.42 16.00
CA VAL A 77 -9.83 2.66 14.55
C VAL A 77 -8.47 3.22 14.14
N LEU A 78 -7.93 4.18 14.88
CA LEU A 78 -6.62 4.77 14.61
C LEU A 78 -5.50 3.73 14.73
N VAL A 79 -5.48 2.96 15.82
CA VAL A 79 -4.44 1.95 16.07
C VAL A 79 -4.53 0.81 15.05
N GLY A 80 -5.73 0.31 14.76
CA GLY A 80 -5.93 -0.72 13.74
C GLY A 80 -5.51 -0.28 12.35
N THR A 81 -5.82 0.96 11.98
CA THR A 81 -5.39 1.55 10.69
C THR A 81 -3.88 1.71 10.62
N ALA A 82 -3.24 2.22 11.67
CA ALA A 82 -1.78 2.35 11.73
C ALA A 82 -1.09 0.99 11.61
N LEU A 83 -1.57 -0.01 12.37
CA LEU A 83 -1.08 -1.38 12.28
C LEU A 83 -1.23 -1.98 10.90
N HIS A 84 -2.38 -1.78 10.26
CA HIS A 84 -2.62 -2.25 8.90
C HIS A 84 -1.60 -1.70 7.91
N PHE A 85 -1.30 -0.39 7.97
CA PHE A 85 -0.31 0.23 7.09
C PHE A 85 1.13 -0.22 7.40
N VAL A 86 1.49 -0.34 8.68
CA VAL A 86 2.81 -0.86 9.08
C VAL A 86 3.02 -2.27 8.53
N MET A 87 2.04 -3.16 8.75
CA MET A 87 2.11 -4.53 8.23
C MET A 87 2.11 -4.57 6.71
N SER A 88 1.33 -3.73 6.04
CA SER A 88 1.31 -3.64 4.58
C SER A 88 2.67 -3.22 4.02
N ALA A 89 3.33 -2.23 4.64
CA ALA A 89 4.68 -1.81 4.25
C ALA A 89 5.72 -2.91 4.49
N ILE A 90 5.66 -3.60 5.64
CA ILE A 90 6.57 -4.71 5.95
C ILE A 90 6.39 -5.86 4.96
N LEU A 91 5.15 -6.29 4.71
CA LEU A 91 4.86 -7.38 3.79
C LEU A 91 5.26 -7.01 2.35
N GLY A 92 4.98 -5.79 1.92
CA GLY A 92 5.42 -5.29 0.62
C GLY A 92 6.94 -5.27 0.50
N MET A 93 7.65 -4.79 1.53
CA MET A 93 9.12 -4.79 1.59
C MET A 93 9.67 -6.21 1.47
N ILE A 94 9.16 -7.14 2.29
CA ILE A 94 9.56 -8.55 2.27
C ILE A 94 9.32 -9.15 0.88
N PHE A 95 8.15 -8.92 0.30
CA PHE A 95 7.81 -9.40 -1.04
C PHE A 95 8.79 -8.86 -2.09
N GLY A 96 9.06 -7.55 -2.09
CA GLY A 96 10.01 -6.92 -2.99
C GLY A 96 11.44 -7.45 -2.83
N LEU A 97 11.88 -7.69 -1.58
CA LEU A 97 13.20 -8.28 -1.31
C LEU A 97 13.27 -9.73 -1.82
N ILE A 98 12.25 -10.56 -1.57
CA ILE A 98 12.23 -11.95 -2.03
C ILE A 98 12.24 -11.99 -3.56
N PHE A 99 11.34 -11.28 -4.22
CA PHE A 99 11.21 -11.35 -5.68
C PHE A 99 12.39 -10.74 -6.43
N ASN A 100 12.91 -9.60 -5.99
CA ASN A 100 13.99 -8.92 -6.71
C ASN A 100 15.36 -9.49 -6.37
N ARG A 101 15.57 -9.91 -5.11
CA ARG A 101 16.91 -10.28 -4.61
C ARG A 101 17.14 -11.78 -4.54
N LEU A 102 16.12 -12.57 -4.20
CA LEU A 102 16.27 -14.03 -4.14
C LEU A 102 15.90 -14.69 -5.47
N LEU A 103 14.83 -14.20 -6.11
CA LEU A 103 14.32 -14.80 -7.35
C LEU A 103 14.84 -14.11 -8.62
N HIS A 104 15.56 -12.99 -8.50
CA HIS A 104 16.07 -12.17 -9.62
C HIS A 104 14.99 -11.83 -10.66
N MET A 105 13.72 -11.78 -10.27
CA MET A 105 12.65 -11.42 -11.19
C MET A 105 12.64 -9.92 -11.37
N THR A 106 12.82 -9.47 -12.60
CA THR A 106 12.71 -8.05 -12.93
C THR A 106 11.26 -7.63 -12.65
N THR A 107 11.05 -6.55 -11.90
CA THR A 107 9.73 -5.94 -11.68
C THR A 107 9.13 -5.33 -12.93
N ALA A 108 9.68 -5.62 -14.11
CA ALA A 108 9.17 -5.27 -15.42
C ALA A 108 7.96 -6.14 -15.83
N PHE A 109 7.17 -6.63 -14.88
CA PHE A 109 5.83 -7.15 -15.16
C PHE A 109 4.93 -5.96 -15.55
N GLY A 110 4.97 -5.60 -16.84
CA GLY A 110 4.17 -4.53 -17.44
C GLY A 110 4.91 -3.60 -18.40
N MET A 111 6.25 -3.64 -18.48
CA MET A 111 7.05 -2.86 -19.45
C MET A 111 7.67 -3.74 -20.53
N SER A 112 6.84 -4.50 -21.26
CA SER A 112 7.15 -4.84 -22.65
C SER A 112 6.56 -3.78 -23.56
N ILE A 113 6.98 -2.52 -23.42
CA ILE A 113 6.87 -1.56 -24.52
C ILE A 113 8.13 -1.76 -25.35
N GLN A 114 8.09 -2.78 -26.19
CA GLN A 114 8.86 -2.76 -27.43
C GLN A 114 8.30 -1.60 -28.26
N LEU A 115 8.89 -0.42 -28.11
CA LEU A 115 8.93 0.53 -29.22
C LEU A 115 9.96 -0.03 -30.20
N GLY A 116 9.48 -0.93 -31.06
CA GLY A 116 10.07 -1.20 -32.37
C GLY A 116 9.44 -0.28 -33.39
#